data_AF-A0A844IJK7-F1
#
_entry.id   AF-A0A844IJK7-F1
#
_cell.length_a   1.000
_cell.length_b   1.000
_cell.length_c   1.000
_cell.angle_alpha   90.00
_cell.angle_beta   90.00
_cell.angle_gamma   90.00
#
_symmetry.space_group_name_H-M   'P 1'
#
loop_
_entity.id
_entity.type
_entity.pdbx_description
1 polymer ?
#
loop_
_entity_poly.entity_id
_entity_poly.type
_entity_poly.pdbx_seq_one_letter_code
_entity_poly.pdbx_strand_id
1 'polypeptide(L)' 'MRYPKHWKELAKSIKENSGWRCQKCDCVCLRPGEKPNTTKPRAYDLQVHHWNRDPSDNRPENLVALCPKCHLSYHRGG' A
#
# COMPACT_ATOMS: atom_id res chain seq x y z
N MET A 1 3.95 7.73 -17.58
CA MET A 1 4.87 7.64 -16.43
C MET A 1 5.22 6.18 -16.20
N ARG A 2 6.51 5.84 -16.06
CA ARG A 2 6.95 4.49 -15.68
C ARG A 2 7.47 4.57 -14.24
N TYR A 3 7.00 3.65 -13.40
CA TYR A 3 7.59 3.47 -12.08
C TYR A 3 9.08 3.08 -12.22
N PRO A 4 9.93 3.49 -11.27
CA PRO A 4 11.34 3.10 -11.29
C PRO A 4 11.50 1.57 -11.22
N LYS A 5 12.62 1.04 -11.75
CA LYS A 5 12.88 -0.42 -11.79
C LYS A 5 12.81 -1.07 -10.40
N HIS A 6 13.20 -0.34 -9.35
CA HIS A 6 13.21 -0.79 -7.96
C HIS A 6 11.87 -0.56 -7.22
N TRP A 7 10.79 -0.15 -7.91
CA TRP A 7 9.50 0.12 -7.28
C TRP A 7 8.96 -1.07 -6.47
N LYS A 8 9.14 -2.31 -6.98
CA LYS A 8 8.69 -3.51 -6.26
C LYS A 8 9.38 -3.68 -4.91
N GLU A 9 10.68 -3.42 -4.86
CA GLU A 9 11.49 -3.51 -3.63
C GLU A 9 11.13 -2.39 -2.66
N LEU A 10 11.00 -1.16 -3.18
CA LEU A 10 10.58 -0.01 -2.37
C LEU A 10 9.18 -0.22 -1.78
N ALA A 11 8.20 -0.60 -2.59
CA ALA A 11 6.85 -0.87 -2.13
C ALA A 11 6.82 -2.00 -1.10
N LYS A 12 7.64 -3.03 -1.28
CA LYS A 12 7.79 -4.10 -0.29
C LYS A 12 8.35 -3.55 1.02
N SER A 13 9.42 -2.75 0.98
CA SER A 13 10.02 -2.14 2.17
C SER A 13 9.03 -1.26 2.94
N ILE A 14 8.22 -0.45 2.25
CA ILE A 14 7.17 0.36 2.88
C ILE A 14 6.11 -0.51 3.58
N LYS A 15 5.67 -1.60 2.95
CA LYS A 15 4.71 -2.55 3.55
C LYS A 15 5.29 -3.30 4.76
N GLU A 16 6.56 -3.68 4.69
CA GLU A 16 7.27 -4.34 5.80
C GLU A 16 7.43 -3.39 6.99
N ASN A 17 7.83 -2.13 6.73
CA ASN A 17 7.95 -1.09 7.74
C ASN A 17 6.60 -0.73 8.39
N SER A 18 5.49 -0.87 7.66
CA SER A 18 4.14 -0.69 8.23
C SER A 18 3.62 -1.92 8.99
N GLY A 19 4.41 -3.00 9.09
CA GLY A 19 3.99 -4.25 9.72
C GLY A 19 2.84 -4.95 8.99
N TRP A 20 2.66 -4.64 7.69
CA TRP A 20 1.52 -5.03 6.87
C TRP A 20 0.18 -4.48 7.37
N ARG A 21 0.19 -3.32 8.04
CA ARG A 21 -1.01 -2.61 8.49
C ARG A 21 -1.27 -1.39 7.61
N CYS A 22 -2.56 -1.12 7.41
CA CYS A 22 -3.00 0.12 6.78
C CYS A 22 -2.71 1.30 7.69
N GLN A 23 -1.93 2.28 7.21
CA GLN A 23 -1.55 3.45 8.01
C GLN A 23 -2.69 4.48 8.19
N LYS A 24 -3.88 4.27 7.58
CA LYS A 24 -5.09 5.10 7.78
C LYS A 24 -6.07 4.52 8.80
N CYS A 25 -6.35 3.21 8.71
CA CYS A 25 -7.40 2.57 9.50
C CYS A 25 -6.90 1.42 10.40
N ASP A 26 -5.59 1.21 10.46
CA ASP A 26 -4.89 0.16 11.22
C ASP A 26 -5.25 -1.30 10.89
N CYS A 27 -6.10 -1.53 9.89
CA CYS A 27 -6.46 -2.86 9.43
C CYS A 27 -5.22 -3.67 9.01
N VAL A 28 -5.08 -4.88 9.58
CA VAL A 28 -4.06 -5.85 9.21
C VAL A 28 -4.39 -6.43 7.84
N CYS A 29 -3.46 -6.26 6.90
CA CYS A 29 -3.55 -6.76 5.54
C CYS A 29 -2.72 -8.05 5.38
N LEU A 30 -2.97 -8.77 4.28
CA LEU A 30 -2.34 -10.07 4.02
C LEU A 30 -0.85 -9.91 3.73
N ARG A 31 -0.03 -10.73 4.40
CA ARG A 31 1.40 -10.83 4.14
C ARG A 31 1.70 -11.83 3.01
N PRO A 32 2.87 -11.75 2.37
CA PRO A 32 3.27 -12.70 1.34
C PRO A 32 3.34 -14.11 1.94
N GLY A 33 2.66 -15.07 1.32
CA GLY A 33 2.61 -16.46 1.78
C GLY A 33 1.55 -16.77 2.84
N GLU A 34 0.82 -15.78 3.36
CA GLU A 34 -0.30 -16.05 4.27
C GLU A 34 -1.52 -16.60 3.53
N LYS A 35 -2.19 -17.57 4.15
CA LYS A 35 -3.47 -18.07 3.68
C LYS A 35 -4.57 -17.09 4.12
N PRO A 36 -5.36 -16.52 3.19
CA PRO A 36 -6.44 -15.62 3.56
C PRO A 36 -7.52 -16.36 4.34
N ASN A 37 -7.93 -15.82 5.49
CA ASN A 37 -9.07 -16.33 6.25
C ASN A 37 -10.40 -15.69 5.82
N THR A 38 -10.54 -15.39 4.53
CA THR A 38 -11.70 -14.66 3.99
C THR A 38 -11.94 -15.06 2.54
N THR A 39 -13.21 -14.99 2.11
CA THR A 39 -13.60 -15.17 0.72
C THR A 39 -13.22 -14.00 -0.18
N LYS A 40 -12.78 -12.87 0.41
CA LYS A 40 -12.39 -11.63 -0.31
C LYS A 40 -10.94 -11.22 -0.03
N PRO A 41 -9.94 -12.05 -0.37
CA PRO A 41 -8.53 -11.77 -0.06
C PRO A 41 -8.04 -10.45 -0.66
N ARG A 42 -8.51 -10.09 -1.85
CA ARG A 42 -8.17 -8.83 -2.53
C ARG A 42 -8.56 -7.58 -1.75
N ALA A 43 -9.50 -7.67 -0.81
CA ALA A 43 -9.86 -6.54 0.07
C ALA A 43 -8.78 -6.23 1.12
N TYR A 44 -7.79 -7.11 1.27
CA TYR A 44 -6.69 -7.04 2.22
C TYR A 44 -5.32 -7.09 1.52
N ASP A 45 -5.28 -6.85 0.20
CA ASP A 45 -4.01 -6.69 -0.51
C ASP A 45 -3.49 -5.26 -0.31
N LEU A 46 -2.46 -5.12 0.54
CA LEU A 46 -1.93 -3.83 0.94
C LEU A 46 -1.29 -3.12 -0.26
N GLN A 47 -1.64 -1.87 -0.50
CA GLN A 47 -1.13 -1.05 -1.60
C GLN A 47 -0.27 0.10 -1.07
N VAL A 48 0.63 0.61 -1.90
CA VAL A 48 1.43 1.80 -1.58
C VAL A 48 0.94 2.95 -2.46
N HIS A 49 0.62 4.08 -1.83
CA HIS A 49 0.13 5.28 -2.48
C HIS A 49 1.08 6.44 -2.24
N HIS A 50 1.15 7.37 -3.21
CA HIS A 50 1.90 8.62 -3.10
C HIS A 50 1.00 9.72 -2.53
N TRP A 51 1.37 10.35 -1.42
CA TRP A 51 0.59 11.43 -0.80
C TRP A 51 0.30 12.57 -1.78
N ASN A 52 1.33 13.03 -2.48
CA ASN A 52 1.23 14.09 -3.50
C ASN A 52 0.69 13.61 -4.86
N ARG A 53 0.38 12.31 -5.01
CA ARG A 53 -0.07 11.67 -6.26
C ARG A 53 0.91 11.78 -7.43
N ASP A 54 2.16 12.17 -7.18
CA ASP A 54 3.23 12.18 -8.17
C ASP A 54 3.99 10.84 -8.12
N PRO A 55 3.83 9.96 -9.12
CA PRO A 55 4.50 8.66 -9.15
C PRO A 55 6.03 8.75 -9.33
N SER A 56 6.57 9.94 -9.62
CA SER A 56 8.02 10.17 -9.69
C SER A 56 8.65 10.47 -8.32
N ASP A 57 7.88 10.98 -7.35
CA ASP A 57 8.36 11.30 -6.00
C ASP A 57 8.33 10.09 -5.08
N ASN A 58 9.40 9.29 -5.13
CA ASN A 58 9.50 8.02 -4.40
C ASN A 58 10.17 8.16 -3.02
N ARG A 59 10.22 9.36 -2.45
CA ARG A 59 10.73 9.55 -1.08
C ARG A 59 9.85 8.79 -0.09
N PRO A 60 10.42 8.05 0.88
CA PRO A 60 9.64 7.28 1.86
C PRO A 60 8.58 8.11 2.59
N GLU A 61 8.86 9.37 2.89
CA GLU A 61 7.91 10.31 3.51
C GLU A 61 6.67 10.61 2.65
N ASN A 62 6.76 10.46 1.33
CA ASN A 62 5.66 10.64 0.39
C ASN A 62 4.89 9.33 0.14
N LEU A 63 5.35 8.20 0.65
CA LEU A 63 4.75 6.89 0.43
C LEU A 63 3.95 6.44 1.66
N VAL A 64 2.77 5.88 1.43
CA VAL A 64 1.92 5.35 2.50
C VAL A 64 1.33 3.99 2.14
N ALA A 65 1.37 3.06 3.08
CA ALA A 65 0.75 1.75 2.96
C ALA A 65 -0.74 1.82 3.34
N LEU A 66 -1.64 1.50 2.39
CA LEU A 66 -3.08 1.61 2.53
C LEU A 66 -3.79 0.33 2.10
N CYS A 67 -4.83 -0.08 2.84
CA CYS A 67 -5.74 -1.12 2.37
C CYS A 67 -6.50 -0.64 1.12
N PRO A 68 -7.01 -1.54 0.25
CA PRO A 68 -7.69 -1.18 -0.98
C PRO A 68 -8.86 -0.19 -0.81
N LYS A 69 -9.62 -0.31 0.29
CA LYS A 69 -10.70 0.63 0.63
C LYS A 69 -10.17 2.04 0.87
N CYS A 70 -9.14 2.17 1.71
CA CYS A 70 -8.54 3.46 2.03
C CYS A 70 -7.79 4.04 0.83
N HIS A 71 -7.08 3.20 0.08
CA HIS A 71 -6.39 3.57 -1.15
C HIS A 71 -7.37 4.19 -2.16
N LEU A 72 -8.52 3.56 -2.38
CA LEU A 72 -9.56 4.06 -3.27
C LEU A 72 -10.19 5.37 -2.77
N SER A 73 -10.39 5.52 -1.46
CA SER A 73 -10.85 6.80 -0.86
C SER A 73 -9.85 7.93 -1.14
N TYR A 74 -8.55 7.70 -0.97
CA TYR A 74 -7.52 8.68 -1.27
C TYR A 74 -7.42 9.06 -2.75
N HIS A 75 -7.59 8.09 -3.65
CA HIS A 75 -7.62 8.35 -5.10
C HIS A 75 -8.82 9.19 -5.52
N ARG A 76 -9.98 9.00 -4.89
CA ARG A 76 -11.24 9.67 -5.28
C ARG A 76 -11.44 11.07 -4.69
N GLY A 77 -10.57 11.51 -3.78
CA GLY A 77 -10.72 12.84 -3.17
C GLY A 77 -10.30 12.93 -1.70
N GLY A 78 -10.03 11.80 -1.03
CA GLY A 78 -9.72 11.78 0.40
C GLY A 78 -10.97 11.66 1.24
#